data_AF-A0A9D9X0G0-F1
#
_entry.id   AF-A0A9D9X0G0-F1
#
_cell.length_a   1.000
_cell.length_b   1.000
_cell.length_c   1.000
_cell.angle_alpha   90.00
_cell.angle_beta   90.00
_cell.angle_gamma   90.00
#
_symmetry.space_group_name_H-M   'P 1'
#
loop_
_entity.id
_entity.type
_entity.pdbx_description
1 polymer ?
#
loop_
_entity_poly.entity_id
_entity_poly.type
_entity_poly.pdbx_seq_one_letter_code
_entity_poly.pdbx_strand_id
1 'polypeptide(L)'
;MEQIRKFARYFKPYKWKILAGIFFILCSMSFGLFVPYMVGQAIDDLTLGVTREKIIYYPLVILGINLVSGIFLFLQRRVLINTSRHIEFNMRQDFYASLVDQPLEYFQNNRVGDLMARATNDLGDV
;
A
#
# COMPACT_ATOMS: atom_id res chain seq x y z
N MET A 1 14.64 20.03 4.16
CA MET A 1 13.22 20.22 4.56
C MET A 1 12.35 20.79 3.44
N GLU A 2 12.81 21.74 2.64
CA GLU A 2 12.00 22.39 1.59
C GLU A 2 11.63 21.46 0.41
N GLN A 3 12.56 20.60 -0.01
CA GLN A 3 12.34 19.55 -1.02
C GLN A 3 11.15 18.64 -0.66
N ILE A 4 11.13 18.10 0.57
CA ILE A 4 10.07 17.23 1.09
C ILE A 4 8.70 17.93 1.07
N ARG A 5 8.67 19.24 1.37
CA ARG A 5 7.44 20.04 1.36
C ARG A 5 6.87 20.21 -0.06
N LYS A 6 7.72 20.28 -1.08
CA LYS A 6 7.29 20.31 -2.50
C LYS A 6 6.68 18.96 -2.91
N PHE A 7 7.31 17.84 -2.53
CA PHE A 7 6.77 16.50 -2.79
C PHE A 7 5.45 16.25 -2.04
N ALA A 8 5.32 16.70 -0.79
CA ALA A 8 4.11 16.58 0.00
C ALA A 8 2.86 17.22 -0.65
N ARG A 9 3.05 18.17 -1.59
CA ARG A 9 1.93 18.75 -2.37
C ARG A 9 1.21 17.70 -3.22
N TYR A 10 1.93 16.73 -3.79
CA TYR A 10 1.34 15.70 -4.64
C TYR A 10 0.46 14.69 -3.86
N PHE A 11 0.69 14.55 -2.54
CA PHE A 11 -0.10 13.68 -1.67
C PHE A 11 -1.41 14.33 -1.20
N LYS A 12 -1.49 15.67 -1.14
CA LYS A 12 -2.67 16.41 -0.63
C LYS A 12 -3.99 16.05 -1.33
N PRO A 13 -4.07 15.94 -2.67
CA PRO A 13 -5.30 15.56 -3.37
C PRO A 13 -5.80 14.15 -2.99
N TYR A 14 -4.88 13.27 -2.59
CA TYR A 14 -5.16 11.87 -2.29
C TYR A 14 -5.31 11.56 -0.81
N LYS A 15 -5.33 12.58 0.07
CA LYS A 15 -5.38 12.41 1.54
C LYS A 15 -6.48 11.45 2.02
N TRP A 16 -7.65 11.47 1.38
CA TRP A 16 -8.77 10.60 1.74
C TRP A 16 -8.55 9.15 1.32
N LYS A 17 -7.89 8.91 0.17
CA LYS A 17 -7.51 7.56 -0.26
C LYS A 17 -6.41 7.00 0.64
N ILE A 18 -5.45 7.82 1.04
CA ILE A 18 -4.40 7.44 1.99
C ILE A 18 -5.02 7.10 3.35
N LEU A 19 -5.93 7.92 3.85
CA LEU A 19 -6.63 7.68 5.11
C LEU A 19 -7.47 6.39 5.08
N ALA A 20 -8.19 6.15 3.98
CA ALA A 20 -8.88 4.88 3.76
C ALA A 20 -7.92 3.68 3.71
N GLY A 21 -6.77 3.83 3.06
CA GLY A 21 -5.72 2.81 3.03
C GLY A 21 -5.17 2.50 4.43
N ILE A 22 -4.89 3.52 5.25
CA ILE A 22 -4.47 3.36 6.65
C ILE A 22 -5.56 2.65 7.46
N PHE A 23 -6.82 3.02 7.29
CA PHE A 23 -7.93 2.34 7.94
C PHE A 23 -7.96 0.84 7.60
N PHE A 24 -7.82 0.48 6.31
CA PHE A 24 -7.76 -0.92 5.91
C PHE A 24 -6.54 -1.67 6.45
N ILE A 25 -5.39 -1.00 6.59
CA ILE A 25 -4.20 -1.54 7.28
C ILE A 25 -4.53 -1.88 8.73
N LEU A 26 -5.11 -0.94 9.46
CA LEU A 26 -5.46 -1.16 10.86
C LEU A 26 -6.44 -2.33 10.99
N CYS A 27 -7.48 -2.38 10.16
CA CYS A 27 -8.42 -3.52 10.16
C CYS A 27 -7.72 -4.85 9.85
N SER A 28 -6.92 -4.92 8.78
CA SER A 28 -6.20 -6.14 8.40
C SER A 28 -5.27 -6.62 9.51
N MET A 29 -4.52 -5.70 10.14
CA MET A 29 -3.64 -6.02 11.27
C MET A 29 -4.43 -6.49 12.49
N SER A 30 -5.54 -5.83 12.84
CA SER A 30 -6.39 -6.28 13.94
C SER A 30 -6.86 -7.72 13.73
N PHE A 31 -7.45 -8.04 12.57
CA PHE A 31 -7.88 -9.41 12.28
C PHE A 31 -6.71 -10.40 12.23
N GLY A 32 -5.55 -9.99 11.71
CA GLY A 32 -4.34 -10.81 11.73
C GLY A 32 -3.87 -11.17 13.15
N LEU A 33 -4.02 -10.25 14.11
CA LEU A 33 -3.71 -10.49 15.52
C LEU A 33 -4.78 -11.31 16.25
N PHE A 34 -6.03 -11.31 15.78
CA PHE A 34 -7.08 -12.19 16.32
C PHE A 34 -6.82 -13.67 16.02
N VAL A 35 -6.12 -13.99 14.93
CA VAL A 35 -5.80 -15.38 14.56
C VAL A 35 -4.99 -16.12 15.64
N PRO A 36 -3.81 -15.65 16.10
CA PRO A 36 -3.05 -16.34 17.14
C PRO A 36 -3.79 -16.42 18.47
N TYR A 37 -4.61 -15.41 18.81
CA TYR A 37 -5.47 -15.46 19.99
C TYR A 37 -6.51 -16.61 19.90
N MET A 38 -7.18 -16.75 18.75
CA MET A 38 -8.12 -17.85 18.50
C MET A 38 -7.42 -19.22 18.48
N VAL A 39 -6.20 -19.29 17.97
CA VAL A 39 -5.40 -20.53 18.01
C VAL A 39 -5.06 -20.90 19.46
N GLY A 40 -4.68 -19.93 20.31
CA GLY A 40 -4.44 -20.18 21.73
C GLY A 40 -5.68 -20.73 22.43
N GLN A 41 -6.83 -20.09 22.23
CA GLN A 41 -8.10 -20.56 22.78
C GLN A 41 -8.47 -21.97 22.27
N ALA A 42 -8.21 -22.26 21.00
CA ALA A 42 -8.44 -23.58 20.44
C ALA A 42 -7.58 -24.65 21.11
N ILE A 43 -6.31 -24.35 21.37
CA ILE A 43 -5.40 -25.27 22.06
C ILE A 43 -5.89 -25.52 23.48
N ASP A 44 -6.16 -24.46 24.26
CA ASP A 44 -6.62 -24.58 25.64
C ASP A 44 -7.91 -25.40 25.73
N ASP A 45 -8.89 -25.11 24.87
CA ASP A 45 -10.19 -25.77 24.90
C ASP A 45 -10.15 -27.23 24.39
N LEU A 46 -9.23 -27.55 23.46
CA LEU A 46 -9.01 -28.92 22.99
C LEU A 46 -8.24 -29.77 24.02
N THR A 47 -7.38 -29.16 24.85
CA THR A 47 -6.69 -29.89 25.93
C THR A 47 -7.65 -30.30 27.06
N LEU A 48 -8.71 -29.53 27.31
CA LEU A 48 -9.75 -29.85 28.29
C LEU A 48 -10.70 -30.96 27.83
N GLY A 49 -10.78 -31.21 26.53
CA GLY A 49 -11.60 -32.27 25.97
C GLY A 49 -11.88 -32.07 24.48
N VAL A 50 -11.51 -33.07 23.69
CA VAL A 50 -11.68 -33.06 22.25
C VAL A 50 -13.09 -33.50 21.88
N THR A 51 -13.88 -32.58 21.34
CA THR A 51 -15.21 -32.87 20.77
C THR A 51 -15.19 -32.59 19.28
N ARG A 52 -15.92 -33.38 18.47
CA ARG A 52 -16.02 -33.20 17.01
C ARG A 52 -16.46 -31.79 16.62
N GLU A 53 -17.34 -31.18 17.42
CA GLU A 53 -17.80 -29.80 17.23
C GLU A 53 -16.65 -28.79 17.32
N LYS A 54 -15.80 -28.90 18.35
CA LYS A 54 -14.64 -28.01 18.55
C LYS A 54 -13.63 -28.12 17.41
N ILE A 55 -13.35 -29.35 16.94
CA ILE A 55 -12.43 -29.61 15.82
C ILE A 55 -12.90 -28.92 14.53
N ILE A 56 -14.21 -28.77 14.32
CA ILE A 56 -14.77 -28.13 13.13
C ILE A 56 -14.91 -26.62 13.35
N TYR A 57 -15.35 -26.19 14.52
CA TYR A 57 -15.63 -24.79 14.85
C TYR A 57 -14.37 -23.91 14.76
N TYR A 58 -13.28 -24.27 15.45
CA TYR A 58 -12.09 -23.42 15.50
C TYR A 58 -11.44 -23.19 14.13
N PRO A 59 -11.17 -24.21 13.30
CA PRO A 59 -10.62 -23.99 11.97
C PRO A 59 -11.54 -23.17 11.06
N LEU A 60 -12.86 -23.38 11.15
CA LEU A 60 -13.82 -22.63 10.34
C LEU A 60 -13.84 -21.14 10.71
N VAL A 61 -13.81 -20.82 12.01
CA VAL A 61 -13.72 -19.44 12.51
C VAL A 61 -12.39 -18.81 12.12
N ILE A 62 -11.26 -19.51 12.29
CA ILE A 62 -9.92 -19.04 11.90
C ILE A 62 -9.87 -18.77 10.39
N LEU A 63 -10.45 -19.65 9.57
CA LEU A 63 -10.55 -19.47 8.12
C LEU A 63 -11.37 -18.22 7.80
N GLY A 64 -12.51 -18.02 8.46
CA GLY A 64 -13.34 -16.82 8.31
C GLY A 64 -12.58 -15.53 8.64
N ILE A 65 -11.85 -15.50 9.75
CA ILE A 65 -11.02 -14.35 10.16
C ILE A 65 -9.91 -14.08 9.13
N ASN A 66 -9.25 -15.13 8.63
CA ASN A 66 -8.22 -15.00 7.59
C ASN A 66 -8.79 -14.46 6.28
N LEU A 67 -9.98 -14.91 5.86
CA LEU A 67 -10.65 -14.38 4.67
C LEU A 67 -10.95 -12.89 4.83
N VAL A 68 -11.50 -12.47 5.97
CA VAL A 68 -11.78 -11.06 6.25
C VAL A 68 -10.48 -10.23 6.26
N SER A 69 -9.44 -10.71 6.94
CA SER A 69 -8.13 -10.04 6.94
C SER A 69 -7.55 -9.92 5.52
N GLY A 70 -7.67 -10.99 4.72
CA GLY A 70 -7.25 -11.02 3.32
C GLY A 70 -8.01 -10.03 2.43
N ILE A 71 -9.31 -9.84 2.66
CA ILE A 71 -10.12 -8.82 1.96
C ILE A 71 -9.58 -7.42 2.29
N PHE A 72 -9.33 -7.11 3.57
CA PHE A 72 -8.76 -5.81 3.95
C PHE A 72 -7.35 -5.61 3.39
N LEU A 73 -6.53 -6.66 3.38
CA LEU A 73 -5.21 -6.67 2.75
C LEU A 73 -5.29 -6.41 1.23
N PHE A 74 -6.31 -6.95 0.56
CA PHE A 74 -6.54 -6.67 -0.85
C PHE A 74 -6.98 -5.21 -1.06
N LEU A 75 -7.95 -4.75 -0.28
CA LEU A 75 -8.48 -3.37 -0.38
C LEU A 75 -7.40 -2.33 -0.11
N GLN A 76 -6.58 -2.49 0.93
CA GLN A 76 -5.49 -1.55 1.22
C GLN A 76 -4.49 -1.49 0.06
N ARG A 77 -4.13 -2.66 -0.53
CA ARG A 77 -3.21 -2.71 -1.66
C ARG A 77 -3.80 -2.01 -2.88
N ARG A 78 -5.08 -2.28 -3.18
CA ARG A 78 -5.80 -1.63 -4.27
C ARG A 78 -5.85 -0.11 -4.10
N VAL A 79 -6.12 0.39 -2.90
CA VAL A 79 -6.21 1.84 -2.66
C VAL A 79 -4.82 2.50 -2.68
N LEU A 80 -3.86 1.95 -1.93
CA LEU A 80 -2.55 2.57 -1.76
C LEU A 80 -1.69 2.48 -3.01
N ILE A 81 -1.59 1.30 -3.65
CA ILE A 81 -0.78 1.13 -4.87
C ILE A 81 -1.36 1.97 -6.00
N ASN A 82 -2.69 1.94 -6.19
CA ASN A 82 -3.31 2.76 -7.23
C ASN A 82 -3.06 4.24 -6.98
N THR A 83 -3.19 4.69 -5.73
CA THR A 83 -2.89 6.08 -5.35
C THR A 83 -1.41 6.43 -5.62
N SER A 84 -0.47 5.55 -5.29
CA SER A 84 0.96 5.72 -5.61
C SER A 84 1.18 5.95 -7.11
N ARG A 85 0.59 5.09 -7.95
CA ARG A 85 0.70 5.22 -9.41
C ARG A 85 0.14 6.53 -9.95
N HIS A 86 -0.94 7.04 -9.37
CA HIS A 86 -1.49 8.33 -9.76
C HIS A 86 -0.59 9.50 -9.32
N ILE A 87 0.07 9.38 -8.17
CA ILE A 87 1.04 10.36 -7.68
C ILE A 87 2.28 10.37 -8.60
N GLU A 88 2.84 9.20 -8.90
CA GLU A 88 3.95 9.02 -9.85
C GLU A 88 3.61 9.61 -11.22
N PHE A 89 2.40 9.33 -11.73
CA PHE A 89 1.92 9.87 -13.00
C PHE A 89 1.91 11.41 -12.99
N ASN A 90 1.35 12.03 -11.95
CA ASN A 90 1.30 13.49 -11.84
C ASN A 90 2.71 14.10 -11.77
N MET A 91 3.63 13.47 -11.02
CA MET A 91 5.01 13.95 -10.94
C MET A 91 5.73 13.84 -12.29
N ARG A 92 5.54 12.74 -13.03
CA ARG A 92 6.09 12.58 -14.38
C ARG A 92 5.50 13.58 -15.37
N GLN A 93 4.21 13.88 -15.25
CA GLN A 93 3.54 14.86 -16.08
C GLN A 93 4.13 16.27 -15.87
N ASP A 94 4.30 16.68 -14.61
CA ASP A 94 4.89 17.99 -14.28
C ASP A 94 6.37 18.06 -14.69
N PHE A 95 7.12 16.97 -14.53
CA PHE A 95 8.50 16.87 -15.02
C PHE A 95 8.56 17.00 -16.55
N TYR A 96 7.71 16.26 -17.27
CA TYR A 96 7.68 16.32 -18.73
C TYR A 96 7.29 17.71 -19.25
N ALA A 97 6.28 18.34 -18.63
CA ALA A 97 5.90 19.71 -18.96
C ALA A 97 7.09 20.68 -18.81
N SER A 98 7.86 20.54 -17.72
CA SER A 98 9.05 21.38 -17.50
C SER A 98 10.18 21.14 -18.51
N LEU A 99 10.27 19.93 -19.08
CA LEU A 99 11.24 19.60 -20.12
C LEU A 99 10.87 20.22 -21.47
N VAL A 100 9.60 20.19 -21.86
CA VAL A 100 9.14 20.73 -23.15
C VAL A 100 9.43 22.23 -23.26
N ASP A 101 9.41 22.94 -22.14
CA ASP A 101 9.71 24.38 -22.08
C ASP A 101 11.22 24.70 -22.07
N GLN A 102 12.12 23.70 -22.09
CA GLN A 102 13.57 23.94 -22.08
C GLN A 102 14.12 24.31 -23.46
N PRO A 103 15.13 25.21 -23.52
CA PRO A 103 15.80 25.55 -24.77
C PRO A 103 16.61 24.36 -25.32
N LEU A 104 16.86 24.37 -26.63
CA LEU A 104 17.61 23.30 -27.31
C LEU A 104 19.01 23.05 -26.69
N GLU A 105 19.66 24.11 -26.21
CA GLU A 105 20.97 24.04 -25.54
C GLU A 105 20.96 23.15 -24.29
N TYR A 106 19.83 23.07 -23.59
CA TYR A 106 19.67 22.17 -22.44
C TYR A 106 19.80 20.70 -22.88
N PHE A 107 19.21 20.34 -24.02
CA PHE A 107 19.23 18.98 -24.56
C PHE A 107 20.54 18.63 -25.28
N GLN A 108 21.33 19.64 -25.69
CA GLN A 108 22.68 19.43 -26.18
C GLN A 108 23.64 19.06 -25.04
N ASN A 109 23.43 19.63 -23.85
CA ASN A 109 24.24 19.37 -22.66
C ASN A 109 23.75 18.17 -21.82
N ASN A 110 22.48 17.78 -21.94
CA ASN A 110 21.90 16.68 -21.18
C ASN A 110 21.30 15.62 -22.12
N ARG A 111 21.76 14.37 -22.01
CA ARG A 111 21.23 13.27 -22.82
C ARG A 111 19.77 12.99 -22.44
N VAL A 112 18.89 13.02 -23.43
CA VAL A 112 17.45 12.73 -23.25
C VAL A 112 17.22 11.36 -22.60
N GLY A 113 18.04 10.35 -22.94
CA GLY A 113 17.97 9.03 -22.31
C GLY A 113 18.22 9.06 -20.81
N ASP A 114 19.18 9.86 -20.35
CA ASP A 114 19.50 10.01 -18.92
C ASP A 114 18.37 10.77 -18.19
N LEU A 115 17.79 11.77 -18.84
CA LEU A 115 16.63 12.51 -18.31
C LEU A 115 15.41 11.59 -18.13
N MET A 116 15.13 10.74 -19.12
CA MET A 116 14.05 9.76 -19.04
C MET A 116 14.31 8.68 -17.99
N ALA A 117 15.56 8.19 -17.88
CA ALA A 117 15.93 7.20 -16.87
C ALA A 117 15.74 7.74 -15.45
N ARG A 118 16.14 9.00 -15.18
CA ARG A 118 15.88 9.68 -13.89
C ARG A 118 14.38 9.86 -13.65
N ALA A 119 13.61 10.16 -14.68
CA ALA A 119 12.15 10.35 -14.57
C ALA A 119 11.37 9.06 -14.29
N THR A 120 11.92 7.90 -14.66
CA THR A 120 11.26 6.61 -14.46
C THR A 120 11.79 5.85 -13.25
N ASN A 121 13.10 5.85 -13.05
CA ASN A 121 13.76 5.05 -12.01
C ASN A 121 13.76 5.82 -10.69
N ASP A 122 14.37 7.00 -10.65
CA ASP A 122 14.48 7.78 -9.41
C ASP A 122 13.09 8.19 -8.87
N LEU A 123 12.13 8.45 -9.76
CA LEU A 123 10.75 8.77 -9.41
C LEU A 123 9.90 7.55 -9.02
N GLY A 124 10.30 6.35 -9.42
CA GLY A 124 9.66 5.10 -8.99
C GLY A 124 10.16 4.60 -7.65
N ASP A 125 11.37 5.03 -7.25
CA ASP A 125 12.06 4.62 -6.02
C ASP A 125 11.79 5.55 -4.82
N VAL A 126 11.05 6.66 -5.02
CA VAL A 126 10.66 7.66 -4.01
C VAL A 126 9.25 7.42 -3.49
#